data_AF-A0A6L5Y0T4-F1
#
_entry.id   AF-A0A6L5Y0T4-F1
#
_cell.length_a   1.000
_cell.length_b   1.000
_cell.length_c   1.000
_cell.angle_alpha   90.00
_cell.angle_beta   90.00
_cell.angle_gamma   90.00
#
_symmetry.space_group_name_H-M   'P 1'
#
loop_
_entity.id
_entity.type
_entity.pdbx_description
1 polymer ?
#
loop_
_entity_poly.entity_id
_entity_poly.type
_entity_poly.pdbx_seq_one_letter_code
_entity_poly.pdbx_strand_id
1 'polypeptide(L)' 'MNKIYPMNQKEYKKLLQIASENVAFGIYAVEKKGYAELRNDKCKSITQLKELTRQFKSQGYKVLANR' A
#
# COMPACT_ATOMS: atom_id res chain seq x y z
N MET A 1 6.98 1.10 17.31
CA MET A 1 8.05 2.07 17.01
C MET A 1 7.97 2.39 15.52
N ASN A 2 7.32 3.50 15.15
CA ASN A 2 7.13 3.86 13.74
C ASN A 2 8.39 4.60 13.25
N LYS A 3 9.18 3.94 12.40
CA LYS A 3 10.36 4.54 11.79
C LYS A 3 9.92 5.30 10.54
N ILE A 4 9.98 6.63 10.61
CA ILE A 4 9.71 7.51 9.48
C ILE A 4 11.06 7.75 8.79
N TYR A 5 11.18 7.26 7.56
CA TYR A 5 12.40 7.44 6.76
C TYR A 5 12.19 8.56 5.76
N PRO A 6 12.98 9.64 5.79
CA PRO A 6 13.04 10.58 4.69
C PRO A 6 13.66 9.84 3.49
N MET A 7 12.97 9.82 2.36
CA MET A 7 13.36 8.98 1.23
C MET A 7 13.24 9.74 -0.08
N ASN A 8 14.22 9.52 -0.97
CA ASN A 8 14.16 10.12 -2.30
C ASN A 8 13.09 9.39 -3.14
N GLN A 9 12.45 10.10 -4.07
CA GLN A 9 11.34 9.56 -4.87
C GLN A 9 11.74 8.29 -5.66
N LYS A 10 13.01 8.20 -6.08
CA LYS A 10 13.56 7.01 -6.76
C LYS A 10 13.62 5.79 -5.85
N GLU A 11 14.05 5.97 -4.61
CA GLU A 11 14.14 4.88 -3.63
C GLU A 11 12.75 4.40 -3.21
N TYR A 12 11.82 5.35 -3.03
CA TYR A 12 10.42 5.04 -2.77
C TYR A 12 9.81 4.17 -3.88
N LYS A 13 10.03 4.53 -5.15
CA LYS A 13 9.56 3.72 -6.29
C LYS A 13 10.12 2.30 -6.29
N LYS A 14 11.41 2.13 -5.97
CA LYS A 14 12.02 0.80 -5.84
C LYS A 14 11.37 0.00 -4.72
N LEU A 15 11.13 0.60 -3.56
CA LEU A 15 10.45 -0.07 -2.46
C LEU A 15 9.00 -0.45 -2.78
N LEU A 16 8.27 0.42 -3.48
CA LEU A 16 6.92 0.11 -3.95
C LEU A 16 6.93 -1.10 -4.90
N GLN A 17 7.91 -1.17 -5.80
CA GLN A 17 8.05 -2.30 -6.70
C GLN A 17 8.29 -3.60 -5.92
N ILE A 18 9.22 -3.59 -4.97
CA ILE A 18 9.49 -4.75 -4.10
C ILE A 18 8.24 -5.15 -3.32
N ALA A 19 7.50 -4.18 -2.75
CA ALA A 19 6.27 -4.46 -2.01
C ALA A 19 5.20 -5.09 -2.92
N SER A 20 5.05 -4.59 -4.15
CA SER A 20 4.14 -5.14 -5.15
C SER A 20 4.53 -6.59 -5.51
N GLU A 21 5.81 -6.88 -5.73
CA GLU A 21 6.29 -8.23 -6.04
C GLU A 21 6.01 -9.23 -4.90
N ASN A 22 6.05 -8.77 -3.65
CA ASN A 22 5.76 -9.61 -2.48
C ASN A 22 4.26 -9.88 -2.25
N VAL A 23 3.38 -9.06 -2.83
CA VAL A 23 1.92 -9.16 -2.69
C VAL A 23 1.32 -9.60 -4.01
N ALA A 24 1.16 -10.91 -4.21
CA ALA A 24 0.54 -11.45 -5.41
C ALA A 24 -0.91 -10.95 -5.62
N PHE A 25 -1.67 -10.82 -4.53
CA PHE A 25 -3.04 -10.32 -4.57
C PHE A 25 -3.38 -9.64 -3.23
N GLY A 26 -3.66 -8.33 -3.25
CA GLY A 26 -3.82 -7.55 -2.02
C GLY A 26 -3.26 -6.14 -2.08
N ILE A 27 -3.21 -5.46 -0.92
CA ILE A 27 -2.73 -4.08 -0.80
C ILE A 27 -1.26 -4.11 -0.38
N TYR A 28 -0.40 -3.45 -1.16
CA TYR A 28 1.03 -3.38 -0.89
C TYR A 28 1.50 -2.01 -0.39
N ALA A 29 0.70 -0.95 -0.59
CA ALA A 29 0.99 0.36 -0.02
C ALA A 29 -0.24 1.25 0.09
N VAL A 30 -0.19 2.21 1.02
CA VAL A 30 -1.17 3.30 1.12
C VAL A 30 -0.46 4.65 1.28
N GLU A 31 -0.95 5.67 0.58
CA GLU A 31 -0.37 7.02 0.58
C GLU A 31 -1.36 8.03 1.14
N LYS A 32 -0.91 8.96 1.99
CA LYS A 32 -1.73 10.05 2.50
C LYS A 32 -0.88 11.27 2.85
N LYS A 33 -1.25 12.43 2.30
CA LYS A 33 -0.65 13.75 2.62
C LYS A 33 0.89 13.75 2.60
N GLY A 34 1.51 13.07 1.63
CA GLY A 34 2.97 13.00 1.48
C GLY A 34 3.66 11.88 2.28
N TYR A 35 2.91 11.13 3.07
CA TYR A 35 3.39 9.90 3.72
C TYR A 35 2.98 8.67 2.92
N ALA A 36 3.86 7.69 2.88
CA ALA A 36 3.59 6.39 2.32
C ALA A 36 3.84 5.31 3.38
N GLU A 37 2.87 4.43 3.56
CA GLU A 37 2.97 3.24 4.38
C GLU A 37 3.02 2.02 3.47
N LEU A 38 4.13 1.30 3.48
CA LEU A 38 4.25 0.01 2.83
C LEU A 38 3.54 -1.04 3.68
N ARG A 39 2.72 -1.87 3.03
CA ARG A 39 1.89 -2.89 3.68
C ARG A 39 2.06 -4.22 2.96
N ASN A 40 1.69 -5.33 3.61
CA ASN A 40 1.69 -6.68 3.03
C ASN A 40 0.34 -7.34 3.30
N ASP A 41 -0.74 -6.63 2.97
CA ASP A 41 -2.11 -7.10 3.22
C ASP A 41 -2.52 -8.03 2.08
N LYS A 42 -2.22 -9.32 2.24
CA LYS A 42 -2.64 -10.35 1.30
C LYS A 42 -4.14 -10.60 1.41
N CYS A 43 -4.86 -10.40 0.31
CA CYS A 43 -6.28 -10.68 0.24
C CYS A 43 -6.49 -12.11 -0.27
N LYS A 44 -7.62 -12.74 0.11
CA LYS A 44 -8.02 -14.07 -0.39
C LYS A 44 -9.12 -13.97 -1.45
N SER A 45 -9.77 -12.82 -1.58
CA SER A 45 -10.87 -12.60 -2.52
C SER A 45 -10.97 -11.16 -2.99
N ILE A 46 -11.60 -10.96 -4.16
CA ILE A 46 -11.86 -9.63 -4.71
C ILE A 46 -12.78 -8.81 -3.80
N THR A 47 -13.73 -9.45 -3.13
CA THR A 47 -14.63 -8.78 -2.17
C THR A 47 -13.84 -8.19 -1.00
N GLN A 48 -12.92 -8.98 -0.42
CA GLN A 48 -12.05 -8.52 0.67
C GLN A 48 -11.16 -7.36 0.21
N LEU A 49 -10.59 -7.44 -1.00
CA LEU A 49 -9.78 -6.35 -1.56
C LEU A 49 -10.60 -5.06 -1.74
N LYS A 50 -11.85 -5.16 -2.21
CA LYS A 50 -12.76 -4.03 -2.39
C LYS A 50 -13.13 -3.39 -1.05
N GLU A 51 -13.43 -4.20 -0.04
CA GLU A 51 -13.77 -3.73 1.30
C GLU A 51 -12.61 -2.95 1.93
N LEU A 52 -11.40 -3.52 1.93
CA LEU A 52 -10.20 -2.86 2.45
C LEU A 52 -9.88 -1.59 1.67
N THR A 53 -9.93 -1.64 0.34
CA THR A 53 -9.72 -0.46 -0.50
C THR A 53 -10.72 0.65 -0.17
N ARG A 54 -11.99 0.32 0.07
CA ARG A 54 -13.02 1.29 0.46
C ARG A 54 -12.76 1.87 1.84
N GLN A 55 -12.35 1.06 2.81
CA GLN A 55 -12.02 1.52 4.17
C GLN A 55 -10.85 2.50 4.18
N PHE A 56 -9.79 2.22 3.41
CA PHE A 56 -8.66 3.14 3.32
C PHE A 56 -9.01 4.41 2.54
N LYS A 57 -9.78 4.29 1.45
CA LYS A 57 -10.26 5.46 0.69
C LYS A 57 -11.18 6.36 1.53
N SER A 58 -12.07 5.80 2.35
CA SER A 58 -12.94 6.60 3.22
C SER A 58 -12.15 7.37 4.28
N GLN A 59 -11.00 6.86 4.70
CA GLN A 59 -10.06 7.55 5.58
C GLN A 59 -9.15 8.56 4.84
N GLY A 60 -9.32 8.71 3.52
CA GLY A 60 -8.57 9.65 2.68
C GLY A 60 -7.19 9.15 2.26
N TYR A 61 -6.95 7.83 2.28
CA TYR A 61 -5.73 7.24 1.74
C TYR A 61 -5.90 6.89 0.26
N LYS A 62 -4.82 7.06 -0.50
CA LYS A 62 -4.66 6.48 -1.83
C LYS A 62 -4.11 5.07 -1.68
N VAL A 63 -4.80 4.09 -2.24
CA VAL A 63 -4.52 2.66 -2.07
C VAL A 63 -3.81 2.13 -3.30
N LEU A 64 -2.70 1.43 -3.09
CA LEU A 64 -1.94 0.74 -4.12
C LEU A 64 -2.05 -0.77 -3.88
N ALA A 65 -2.64 -1.47 -4.83
CA ALA A 65 -3.01 -2.87 -4.69
C ALA A 65 -2.86 -3.64 -5.99
N ASN A 66 -2.60 -4.94 -5.83
CA ASN A 66 -2.58 -5.93 -6.90
C ASN A 66 -3.90 -6.70 -6.90
N ARG A 67 -4.45 -6.88 -8.11
CA ARG A 67 -5.73 -7.54 -8.37
C ARG A 67 -5.52 -8.75 -9.27
#